data_AF-A0A2V2SEA8-F1
#
_entry.id   AF-A0A2V2SEA8-F1
#
_cell.length_a   1.000
_cell.length_b   1.000
_cell.length_c   1.000
_cell.angle_alpha   90.00
_cell.angle_beta   90.00
_cell.angle_gamma   90.00
#
_symmetry.space_group_name_H-M   'P 1'
#
loop_
_entity.id
_entity.type
_entity.pdbx_description
1 polymer ?
#
loop_
_entity_poly.entity_id
_entity_poly.type
_entity_poly.pdbx_seq_one_letter_code
_entity_poly.pdbx_strand_id
1 'polypeptide(L)' 'MVTFLVDQYNADARLWRKLEPKRRARRKLCPLLSKKLLKKLDLEEFAKARPPQDCVGEWITP' A
#
# COMPACT_ATOMS: atom_id res chain seq x y z
N MET A 1 17.16 -17.88 -3.29
CA MET A 1 16.15 -16.94 -3.83
C MET A 1 14.95 -16.87 -2.88
N VAL A 2 15.09 -16.24 -1.70
CA VAL A 2 13.99 -16.10 -0.71
C VAL A 2 13.82 -14.63 -0.24
N THR A 3 14.71 -13.73 -0.68
CA THR A 3 14.79 -12.37 -0.15
C THR A 3 13.78 -11.40 -0.76
N PHE A 4 13.50 -11.48 -2.07
CA PHE A 4 12.62 -10.51 -2.75
C PHE A 4 11.19 -10.44 -2.20
N LEU A 5 10.56 -11.59 -1.94
CA LEU A 5 9.21 -11.64 -1.36
C LEU A 5 9.18 -11.04 0.05
N VAL A 6 10.21 -11.30 0.84
CA VAL A 6 10.36 -10.77 2.19
C VAL A 6 10.61 -9.26 2.14
N ASP A 7 11.43 -8.79 1.19
CA ASP A 7 11.72 -7.37 1.00
C ASP A 7 10.48 -6.59 0.54
N GLN A 8 9.69 -7.16 -0.36
CA GLN A 8 8.42 -6.58 -0.80
C GLN A 8 7.42 -6.53 0.35
N TYR A 9 7.28 -7.61 1.12
CA TYR A 9 6.42 -7.62 2.31
C TYR A 9 6.85 -6.56 3.32
N ASN A 10 8.15 -6.45 3.59
CA ASN A 10 8.71 -5.45 4.51
C ASN A 10 8.48 -4.02 4.00
N ALA A 11 8.62 -3.79 2.69
CA ALA A 11 8.33 -2.51 2.06
C ALA A 11 6.84 -2.14 2.19
N ASP A 12 5.95 -3.08 1.90
CA ASP A 12 4.50 -2.93 2.03
C ASP A 12 4.09 -2.67 3.49
N ALA A 13 4.68 -3.39 4.45
CA ALA A 13 4.44 -3.20 5.88
C ALA A 13 4.89 -1.80 6.35
N ARG A 14 6.07 -1.34 5.90
CA ARG A 14 6.56 0.02 6.19
C ARG A 14 5.65 1.08 5.58
N LEU A 15 5.22 0.89 4.33
CA LEU A 15 4.28 1.78 3.66
C LEU A 15 2.94 1.83 4.38
N TRP A 16 2.41 0.68 4.80
CA TRP A 16 1.16 0.59 5.55
C TRP A 16 1.22 1.34 6.87
N ARG A 17 2.36 1.31 7.59
CA ARG A 17 2.59 2.12 8.80
C ARG A 17 2.71 3.61 8.48
N LYS A 18 3.41 3.98 7.40
CA LYS A 18 3.56 5.39 6.99
C LYS A 18 2.22 6.06 6.68
N LEU A 19 1.24 5.33 6.15
CA LEU A 19 -0.10 5.83 5.86
C LEU A 19 -1.04 5.84 7.07
N GLU A 20 -0.62 5.31 8.22
CA GLU A 20 -1.47 5.22 9.40
C GLU A 20 -2.01 6.57 9.91
N PRO A 21 -1.20 7.66 9.98
CA PRO A 21 -1.69 8.97 10.40
C PRO A 21 -2.83 9.48 9.51
N LYS A 22 -2.72 9.27 8.18
CA LYS A 22 -3.77 9.64 7.23
C LYS A 22 -5.05 8.82 7.41
N ARG A 23 -4.93 7.50 7.63
CA ARG A 23 -6.10 6.67 7.95
C ARG A 23 -6.80 7.13 9.24
N ARG A 24 -6.01 7.49 10.27
CA ARG A 24 -6.55 8.05 11.52
C ARG A 24 -7.24 9.39 11.29
N ALA A 25 -6.62 10.29 10.52
CA ALA A 25 -7.20 11.58 10.16
C ALA A 25 -8.52 11.41 9.39
N ARG A 26 -8.58 10.51 8.41
CA ARG A 26 -9.80 10.19 7.65
C ARG A 26 -10.94 9.73 8.55
N ARG A 27 -10.66 8.88 9.55
CA ARG A 27 -11.68 8.42 10.51
C ARG A 27 -12.15 9.53 11.45
N LYS A 28 -11.28 10.48 11.80
CA LYS A 28 -11.66 11.65 12.61
C LYS A 28 -12.49 12.66 11.82
N LEU A 29 -12.10 12.95 10.57
CA LEU A 29 -12.73 13.96 9.72
C LEU A 29 -14.02 13.46 9.07
N CYS A 30 -14.15 12.15 8.85
CA CYS A 30 -15.29 11.57 8.13
C CYS A 30 -16.00 10.49 8.96
N PRO A 31 -16.58 10.82 10.13
CA PRO A 31 -17.26 9.84 10.99
C PRO A 31 -18.53 9.26 10.35
N LEU A 32 -19.13 9.99 9.40
CA LEU A 32 -20.36 9.58 8.69
C LEU A 32 -20.12 8.52 7.61
N LEU A 33 -18.87 8.29 7.19
CA LEU A 33 -18.58 7.29 6.18
C LEU A 33 -18.64 5.89 6.77
N SER A 34 -19.30 4.98 6.04
CA SER A 34 -19.34 3.58 6.43
C SER A 34 -17.92 3.00 6.56
N LYS A 35 -17.73 2.09 7.51
CA LYS A 35 -16.46 1.36 7.69
C LYS A 35 -15.98 0.70 6.39
N LYS A 36 -16.90 0.21 5.57
CA LYS A 36 -16.61 -0.43 4.27
C LYS A 36 -16.01 0.56 3.27
N LEU A 37 -16.55 1.78 3.19
CA LEU A 37 -16.03 2.81 2.30
C LEU A 37 -14.68 3.34 2.78
N LEU A 38 -14.52 3.57 4.08
CA LEU A 38 -13.24 3.96 4.67
C LEU A 38 -12.13 2.94 4.35
N LYS A 39 -12.46 1.63 4.45
CA LYS A 39 -11.53 0.56 4.08
C LYS A 39 -11.15 0.59 2.59
N LYS A 40 -12.10 0.88 1.69
CA LYS A 40 -11.79 1.04 0.26
C LYS A 40 -10.84 2.19 0.01
N LEU A 41 -11.09 3.36 0.60
CA LEU A 41 -10.22 4.53 0.48
C LEU A 41 -8.82 4.26 1.03
N ASP A 42 -8.72 3.55 2.17
CA ASP A 42 -7.44 3.13 2.76
C ASP A 42 -6.66 2.21 1.82
N LEU A 43 -7.33 1.29 1.12
CA LEU A 43 -6.72 0.36 0.16
C LEU A 43 -6.32 1.06 -1.15
N GLU A 44 -7.15 1.96 -1.66
CA GLU A 44 -6.84 2.74 -2.86
C GLU A 44 -5.63 3.65 -2.64
N GLU A 45 -5.55 4.31 -1.48
CA GLU A 45 -4.38 5.13 -1.14
C GLU A 45 -3.13 4.27 -1.00
N PHE A 46 -3.25 3.08 -0.40
CA PHE A 46 -2.15 2.14 -0.32
C PHE A 46 -1.69 1.66 -1.69
N ALA A 47 -2.62 1.30 -2.59
CA ALA A 47 -2.30 0.85 -3.95
C ALA A 47 -1.61 1.95 -4.77
N LYS A 48 -2.05 3.21 -4.63
CA LYS A 48 -1.39 4.37 -5.27
C LYS A 48 0.01 4.64 -4.73
N ALA A 49 0.23 4.40 -3.44
CA ALA A 49 1.51 4.66 -2.80
C ALA A 49 2.49 3.48 -2.91
N ARG A 50 1.97 2.29 -3.28
CA ARG A 50 2.80 1.13 -3.54
C ARG A 50 3.61 1.40 -4.81
N PRO A 51 4.94 1.25 -4.79
CA PRO A 51 5.72 1.37 -6.00
C PRO A 51 5.22 0.34 -7.04
N PRO A 52 5.18 0.70 -8.35
CA PRO A 52 4.85 -0.23 -9.41
C PRO A 52 5.73 -1.49 -9.28
N GLN A 53 5.13 -2.67 -9.39
CA GLN A 53 5.87 -3.93 -9.35
C GLN A 53 6.73 -4.15 -10.61
N ASP A 54 6.58 -3.29 -11.62
CA ASP A 54 7.17 -3.40 -12.97
C ASP A 54 8.66 -3.04 -13.07
N CYS A 55 9.44 -3.23 -12.00
CA CYS A 55 10.91 -3.21 -12.06
C CYS A 55 11.50 -4.62 -11.95
N VAL A 56 10.78 -5.64 -12.43
CA VAL A 56 11.39 -6.91 -12.81
C VAL A 56 11.87 -6.72 -14.23
N GLY A 57 13.17 -6.45 -14.42
CA GLY A 57 13.76 -6.18 -15.73
C GLY A 57 13.27 -7.18 -16.77
N GLU A 58 12.83 -6.67 -17.92
CA GLU A 58 12.59 -7.49 -19.09
C GLU A 58 13.82 -8.39 -19.29
N TRP A 59 13.61 -9.71 -19.26
CA TRP A 59 14.66 -10.62 -19.71
C TRP A 59 14.83 -10.35 -21.19
N ILE A 60 15.89 -9.64 -21.55
CA ILE A 60 16.34 -9.56 -22.95
C ILE A 60 16.73 -10.99 -23.32
N THR A 61 15.82 -11.69 -24.00
CA THR A 61 16.15 -12.96 -24.65
C THR A 61 17.05 -12.65 -25.85
N PRO A 62 18.18 -13.36 -26.01
CA PRO A 62 19.15 -13.14 -27.08
C PRO A 62 18.59 -13.42 -28.48
#